data_AF-A0A9W8ZFE8-F1
#
_entry.id   AF-A0A9W8ZFE8-F1
#
_cell.length_a   1.000
_cell.length_b   1.000
_cell.length_c   1.000
_cell.angle_alpha   90.00
_cell.angle_beta   90.00
_cell.angle_gamma   90.00
#
_symmetry.space_group_name_H-M   'P 1'
#
loop_
_entity.id
_entity.type
_entity.pdbx_description
1 polymer ?
#
loop_
_entity_poly.entity_id
_entity_poly.type
_entity_poly.pdbx_seq_one_letter_code
_entity_poly.pdbx_strand_id
1 'polypeptide(L)'
;MKAKTECLELGRSMYNKLPKELRNLVYGYLCLEDRRIPVGPYYHFRKYEPYPGLEAQYSATLYCPRNGDLQTELADGKIRIDHDIYPEEDLVLPRSHIFDPSYLSQDIVLELMEMYYGSNSFSVCNVEGGLNELCTAIPFSSALSEFVPIDHVRDLQIRMKFEHCKPHDCTMKRARGCFHSSYYFKDESQLRDAVDSLEAFRTRIARLSHETNIEFILMTDLDTPQDDQLAKTNAKAYFTNFLQSIRNTVYELLHERGRISVRVTHQDDGLMAFPKNYTGLYTMTKDQWEYEKSQQPPNEDWDNSCWILPIESSRLTTQHQVELGGYNLDDLEGILYSRWGVSHIFRQTVSTRDAVEGPYWPVGRATKPSAIYTLSSKPATSF
;
A
#
# COMPACT_ATOMS: atom_id res chain seq x y z
N MET A 1 -22.10 -31.54 -13.20
CA MET A 1 -22.56 -31.24 -14.58
C MET A 1 -24.03 -30.82 -14.62
N LYS A 2 -24.98 -31.62 -14.10
CA LYS A 2 -26.43 -31.27 -14.11
C LYS A 2 -26.75 -29.88 -13.53
N ALA A 3 -26.28 -29.57 -12.32
CA ALA A 3 -26.51 -28.27 -11.69
C ALA A 3 -26.01 -27.07 -12.52
N LYS A 4 -24.87 -27.22 -13.21
CA LYS A 4 -24.31 -26.17 -14.08
C LYS A 4 -25.20 -25.89 -15.28
N THR A 5 -25.74 -26.94 -15.91
CA THR A 5 -26.69 -26.81 -17.02
C THR A 5 -27.99 -26.16 -16.56
N GLU A 6 -28.52 -26.57 -15.40
CA GLU A 6 -29.74 -25.99 -14.82
C GLU A 6 -29.55 -24.50 -14.48
N CYS A 7 -28.41 -24.11 -13.88
CA CYS A 7 -28.08 -22.71 -13.63
C CYS A 7 -28.02 -21.89 -14.93
N LEU A 8 -27.41 -22.44 -15.98
CA LEU A 8 -27.27 -21.77 -17.26
C LEU A 8 -28.64 -21.57 -17.94
N GLU A 9 -29.51 -22.57 -17.91
CA GLU A 9 -30.87 -22.49 -18.44
C GLU A 9 -31.72 -21.48 -17.67
N LEU A 10 -31.63 -21.49 -16.33
CA LEU A 10 -32.33 -20.55 -15.47
C LEU A 10 -31.84 -19.11 -15.72
N GLY A 11 -30.52 -18.90 -15.74
CA GLY A 11 -29.91 -17.60 -16.02
C GLY A 11 -30.38 -17.05 -17.37
N ARG A 12 -30.30 -17.86 -18.44
CA ARG A 12 -30.80 -17.45 -19.77
C ARG A 12 -32.29 -17.12 -19.78
N SER A 13 -33.12 -17.93 -19.10
CA SER A 13 -34.56 -17.66 -19.01
C SER A 13 -34.82 -16.34 -18.28
N MET A 14 -34.11 -16.08 -17.18
CA MET A 14 -34.17 -14.82 -16.43
C MET A 14 -33.77 -13.64 -17.31
N TYR A 15 -32.64 -13.73 -18.00
CA TYR A 15 -32.12 -12.68 -18.87
C TYR A 15 -33.10 -12.30 -19.99
N ASN A 16 -33.71 -13.31 -20.62
CA ASN A 16 -34.63 -13.11 -21.75
C ASN A 16 -36.03 -12.61 -21.33
N LYS A 17 -36.48 -12.94 -20.11
CA LYS A 17 -37.86 -12.66 -19.67
C LYS A 17 -37.98 -11.45 -18.75
N LEU A 18 -36.94 -11.14 -17.97
CA LEU A 18 -36.98 -10.03 -17.03
C LEU A 18 -36.43 -8.75 -17.68
N PRO A 19 -37.10 -7.60 -17.47
CA PRO A 19 -36.51 -6.31 -17.82
C PRO A 19 -35.28 -6.03 -16.93
N LYS A 20 -34.41 -5.13 -17.40
CA LYS A 20 -33.10 -4.85 -16.77
C LYS A 20 -33.25 -4.47 -15.29
N GLU A 21 -34.27 -3.71 -14.93
CA GLU A 21 -34.53 -3.26 -13.57
C GLU A 21 -34.78 -4.44 -12.62
N LEU A 22 -35.57 -5.44 -13.05
CA LEU A 22 -35.82 -6.64 -12.24
C LEU A 22 -34.58 -7.54 -12.18
N ARG A 23 -33.76 -7.59 -13.25
CA ARG A 23 -32.49 -8.31 -13.21
C ARG A 23 -31.53 -7.67 -12.21
N ASN A 24 -31.43 -6.35 -12.19
CA ASN A 24 -30.61 -5.62 -11.23
C ASN A 24 -31.03 -5.90 -9.78
N LEU A 25 -32.34 -6.09 -9.50
CA LEU A 25 -32.79 -6.51 -8.17
C LEU A 25 -32.28 -7.92 -7.81
N VAL A 26 -32.32 -8.85 -8.77
CA VAL A 26 -31.80 -10.21 -8.57
C VAL A 26 -30.28 -10.19 -8.39
N TYR A 27 -29.55 -9.48 -9.25
CA TYR A 27 -28.10 -9.29 -9.12
C TYR A 27 -27.76 -8.67 -7.77
N GLY A 28 -28.51 -7.64 -7.37
CA GLY A 28 -28.40 -6.99 -6.07
C GLY A 28 -28.48 -7.98 -4.91
N TYR A 29 -29.49 -8.85 -4.93
CA TYR A 29 -29.66 -9.90 -3.94
C TYR A 29 -28.54 -10.96 -3.95
N LEU A 30 -27.96 -11.24 -5.12
CA LEU A 30 -26.96 -12.30 -5.29
C LEU A 30 -25.54 -11.89 -4.94
N CYS A 31 -25.17 -10.62 -5.11
CA CYS A 31 -23.76 -10.22 -5.08
C CYS A 31 -23.46 -8.93 -4.29
N LEU A 32 -24.45 -8.28 -3.68
CA LEU A 32 -24.18 -7.13 -2.82
C LEU A 32 -23.89 -7.59 -1.40
N GLU A 33 -22.82 -7.04 -0.86
CA GLU A 33 -22.32 -7.30 0.47
C GLU A 33 -22.35 -5.99 1.26
N ASP A 34 -22.84 -6.05 2.49
CA ASP A 34 -22.79 -4.90 3.41
C ASP A 34 -21.36 -4.67 3.96
N ARG A 35 -20.46 -5.64 3.73
CA ARG A 35 -19.08 -5.65 4.23
C ARG A 35 -18.10 -5.26 3.13
N ARG A 36 -16.93 -4.76 3.53
CA ARG A 36 -15.84 -4.54 2.59
C ARG A 36 -15.28 -5.86 2.09
N ILE A 37 -15.22 -6.00 0.77
CA ILE A 37 -14.76 -7.20 0.11
C ILE A 37 -13.23 -7.17 -0.02
N PRO A 38 -12.53 -8.18 0.51
CA PRO A 38 -11.10 -8.29 0.39
C PRO A 38 -10.69 -8.70 -1.05
N VAL A 39 -9.63 -8.09 -1.59
CA VAL A 39 -9.08 -8.41 -2.92
C VAL A 39 -7.59 -8.70 -2.84
N GLY A 40 -7.14 -9.66 -3.64
CA GLY A 40 -5.77 -10.12 -3.74
C GLY A 40 -5.62 -11.58 -3.35
N PRO A 41 -4.47 -12.19 -3.66
CA PRO A 41 -4.16 -13.53 -3.21
C PRO A 41 -4.05 -13.53 -1.67
N TYR A 42 -4.60 -14.56 -1.04
CA TYR A 42 -4.36 -14.88 0.38
C TYR A 42 -4.81 -13.82 1.41
N TYR A 43 -5.60 -12.80 1.01
CA TYR A 43 -6.35 -11.91 1.92
C TYR A 43 -5.58 -11.40 3.17
N HIS A 44 -4.48 -10.69 2.91
CA HIS A 44 -3.57 -10.15 3.94
C HIS A 44 -4.16 -8.94 4.69
N PHE A 45 -5.09 -9.14 5.63
CA PHE A 45 -5.73 -8.04 6.37
C PHE A 45 -5.30 -7.92 7.84
N ARG A 46 -4.59 -8.93 8.38
CA ARG A 46 -3.99 -8.86 9.72
C ARG A 46 -2.54 -8.44 9.67
N LYS A 47 -2.08 -7.90 10.79
CA LYS A 47 -0.68 -7.65 11.07
C LYS A 47 0.09 -8.96 11.21
N TYR A 48 1.35 -8.96 10.75
CA TYR A 48 2.24 -10.08 11.00
C TYR A 48 2.61 -10.18 12.48
N GLU A 49 2.32 -11.32 13.10
CA GLU A 49 2.75 -11.59 14.46
C GLU A 49 4.25 -11.93 14.46
N PRO A 50 5.07 -11.34 15.35
CA PRO A 50 6.47 -11.73 15.47
C PRO A 50 6.56 -13.21 15.90
N TYR A 51 7.51 -13.95 15.33
CA TYR A 51 7.76 -15.36 15.67
C TYR A 51 7.95 -15.52 17.19
N PRO A 52 7.06 -16.25 17.90
CA PRO A 52 7.35 -16.64 19.26
C PRO A 52 8.46 -17.68 19.19
N GLY A 53 9.69 -17.30 19.54
CA GLY A 53 10.84 -18.19 19.47
C GLY A 53 10.59 -19.48 20.24
N LEU A 54 10.37 -20.62 19.56
CA LEU A 54 10.27 -22.03 20.03
C LEU A 54 9.45 -22.38 21.29
N GLU A 55 9.02 -21.41 22.08
CA GLU A 55 8.17 -21.54 23.26
C GLU A 55 6.91 -20.73 22.99
N ALA A 56 6.01 -21.30 22.19
CA ALA A 56 4.64 -20.82 22.08
C ALA A 56 3.95 -21.00 23.44
N GLN A 57 4.10 -20.02 24.34
CA GLN A 57 3.19 -19.90 25.47
C GLN A 57 1.84 -19.51 24.92
N TYR A 58 0.87 -20.41 25.11
CA TYR A 58 -0.49 -20.23 24.68
C TYR A 58 -1.09 -18.97 25.34
N SER A 59 -1.19 -17.87 24.60
CA SER A 59 -1.94 -16.69 25.02
C SER A 59 -3.42 -17.04 25.15
N ALA A 60 -4.07 -16.62 26.24
CA ALA A 60 -5.49 -16.90 26.51
C ALA A 60 -6.47 -16.21 25.53
N THR A 61 -5.97 -15.47 24.54
CA THR A 61 -6.76 -14.86 23.45
C THR A 61 -6.54 -15.53 22.09
N LEU A 62 -5.98 -16.76 22.07
CA LEU A 62 -5.51 -17.43 20.86
C LEU A 62 -6.61 -17.73 19.84
N TYR A 63 -6.47 -17.09 18.69
CA TYR A 63 -6.79 -17.68 17.39
C TYR A 63 -6.03 -19.00 17.29
N CYS A 64 -6.72 -20.14 17.31
CA CYS A 64 -6.10 -21.41 16.95
C CYS A 64 -5.91 -21.41 15.43
N PRO A 65 -4.68 -21.43 14.90
CA PRO A 65 -4.47 -21.70 13.49
C PRO A 65 -5.23 -22.98 13.12
N ARG A 66 -6.02 -22.96 12.04
CA ARG A 66 -6.68 -24.19 11.59
C ARG A 66 -5.57 -25.17 11.21
N ASN A 67 -5.75 -26.47 11.47
CA ASN A 67 -4.81 -27.49 11.03
C ASN A 67 -4.56 -27.34 9.52
N GLY A 68 -3.42 -26.77 9.12
CA GLY A 68 -3.14 -26.44 7.73
C GLY A 68 -2.43 -25.10 7.49
N ASP A 69 -2.36 -24.22 8.49
CA ASP A 69 -1.67 -22.92 8.37
C ASP A 69 -0.14 -23.13 8.17
N LEU A 70 0.27 -23.22 6.90
CA LEU A 70 1.64 -23.50 6.49
C LEU A 70 2.49 -22.25 6.60
N GLN A 71 3.49 -22.29 7.48
CA GLN A 71 4.57 -21.32 7.48
C GLN A 71 5.35 -21.44 6.17
N THR A 72 5.33 -20.41 5.33
CA THR A 72 6.04 -20.42 4.04
C THR A 72 7.15 -19.39 4.06
N GLU A 73 8.39 -19.80 3.81
CA GLU A 73 9.49 -18.84 3.64
C GLU A 73 9.35 -18.15 2.27
N LEU A 74 9.16 -16.83 2.28
CA LEU A 74 9.10 -15.99 1.09
C LEU A 74 10.49 -15.85 0.46
N ALA A 75 10.54 -15.46 -0.82
CA ALA A 75 11.80 -15.27 -1.54
C ALA A 75 12.74 -14.21 -0.92
N ASP A 76 12.22 -13.35 -0.04
CA ASP A 76 12.98 -12.33 0.71
C ASP A 76 13.49 -12.81 2.08
N GLY A 77 13.35 -14.11 2.39
CA GLY A 77 13.79 -14.75 3.63
C GLY A 77 12.89 -14.49 4.84
N LYS A 78 11.68 -13.94 4.64
CA LYS A 78 10.68 -13.82 5.71
C LYS A 78 9.82 -15.09 5.78
N ILE A 79 9.47 -15.50 7.00
CA ILE A 79 8.49 -16.58 7.20
C ILE A 79 7.09 -15.95 7.17
N ARG A 80 6.31 -16.27 6.14
CA ARG A 80 4.86 -16.05 6.07
C ARG A 80 4.21 -16.92 7.14
N ILE A 81 3.73 -16.33 8.21
CA ILE A 81 2.69 -16.96 9.04
C ILE A 81 1.38 -16.77 8.27
N ASP A 82 0.55 -17.81 8.20
CA ASP A 82 -0.72 -17.77 7.49
C ASP A 82 -1.63 -16.69 8.15
N HIS A 83 -1.61 -15.50 7.56
CA HIS A 83 -2.47 -14.37 7.94
C HIS A 83 -3.64 -14.25 6.99
N ASP A 84 -3.92 -15.33 6.25
CA ASP A 84 -5.04 -15.40 5.35
C ASP A 84 -6.29 -15.32 6.22
N ILE A 85 -6.88 -14.12 6.28
CA ILE A 85 -8.27 -14.03 6.72
C ILE A 85 -9.03 -14.64 5.57
N TYR A 86 -9.31 -15.94 5.66
CA TYR A 86 -10.28 -16.55 4.79
C TYR A 86 -11.55 -15.70 4.94
N PRO A 87 -12.04 -15.10 3.84
CA PRO A 87 -13.31 -14.42 3.87
C PRO A 87 -14.33 -15.36 4.48
N GLU A 88 -15.25 -14.79 5.25
CA GLU A 88 -16.34 -15.57 5.81
C GLU A 88 -17.00 -16.37 4.67
N GLU A 89 -17.39 -17.62 4.96
CA GLU A 89 -17.83 -18.57 3.93
C GLU A 89 -19.08 -18.08 3.17
N ASP A 90 -19.76 -17.06 3.70
CA ASP A 90 -20.93 -16.41 3.12
C ASP A 90 -20.60 -15.24 2.18
N LEU A 91 -19.35 -14.76 2.14
CA LEU A 91 -18.95 -13.63 1.31
C LEU A 91 -18.83 -14.03 -0.16
N VAL A 92 -19.50 -13.29 -1.03
CA VAL A 92 -19.37 -13.44 -2.48
C VAL A 92 -18.07 -12.81 -2.95
N LEU A 93 -17.17 -13.65 -3.46
CA LEU A 93 -15.84 -13.24 -3.92
C LEU A 93 -15.76 -13.15 -5.44
N PRO A 94 -14.79 -12.42 -6.03
CA PRO A 94 -14.61 -12.33 -7.48
C PRO A 94 -14.44 -13.70 -8.19
N ARG A 95 -13.96 -14.71 -7.47
CA ARG A 95 -13.78 -16.09 -7.97
C ARG A 95 -15.00 -16.99 -7.77
N SER A 96 -16.13 -16.44 -7.29
CA SER A 96 -17.37 -17.19 -7.10
C SER A 96 -17.90 -17.72 -8.43
N HIS A 97 -18.55 -18.87 -8.39
CA HIS A 97 -19.13 -19.54 -9.56
C HIS A 97 -20.20 -18.69 -10.27
N ILE A 98 -20.80 -17.71 -9.58
CA ILE A 98 -21.75 -16.77 -10.20
C ILE A 98 -21.07 -15.84 -11.23
N PHE A 99 -19.76 -15.65 -11.14
CA PHE A 99 -18.96 -14.88 -12.11
C PHE A 99 -18.28 -15.76 -13.16
N ASP A 100 -18.55 -17.06 -13.18
CA ASP A 100 -18.04 -17.97 -14.22
C ASP A 100 -19.04 -18.00 -15.40
N PRO A 101 -18.65 -17.57 -16.61
CA PRO A 101 -19.52 -17.56 -17.79
C PRO A 101 -20.08 -18.93 -18.15
N SER A 102 -19.44 -20.00 -17.71
CA SER A 102 -19.90 -21.35 -17.94
C SER A 102 -21.08 -21.76 -17.04
N TYR A 103 -21.40 -20.99 -16.00
CA TYR A 103 -22.59 -21.16 -15.15
C TYR A 103 -23.74 -20.22 -15.52
N LEU A 104 -23.48 -18.94 -15.80
CA LEU A 104 -24.54 -17.95 -16.03
C LEU A 104 -24.56 -17.37 -17.46
N SER A 105 -23.71 -17.82 -18.38
CA SER A 105 -23.45 -17.18 -19.69
C SER A 105 -22.72 -15.84 -19.59
N GLN A 106 -22.01 -15.47 -20.65
CA GLN A 106 -21.14 -14.30 -20.66
C GLN A 106 -21.90 -12.98 -20.42
N ASP A 107 -23.03 -12.77 -21.09
CA ASP A 107 -23.78 -11.51 -21.00
C ASP A 107 -24.28 -11.24 -19.57
N ILE A 108 -24.75 -12.28 -18.88
CA ILE A 108 -25.21 -12.18 -17.49
C ILE A 108 -24.04 -11.92 -16.56
N VAL A 109 -22.92 -12.61 -16.75
CA VAL A 109 -21.73 -12.41 -15.90
C VAL A 109 -21.22 -10.98 -16.03
N LEU A 110 -21.24 -10.39 -17.24
CA LEU A 110 -20.84 -9.00 -17.42
C LEU A 110 -21.77 -8.03 -16.66
N GLU A 111 -23.10 -8.13 -16.82
CA GLU A 111 -24.04 -7.29 -16.06
C GLU A 111 -23.89 -7.50 -14.53
N LEU A 112 -23.65 -8.74 -14.10
CA LEU A 112 -23.48 -9.09 -12.69
C LEU A 112 -22.18 -8.52 -12.12
N MET A 113 -21.09 -8.55 -12.88
CA MET A 113 -19.79 -7.99 -12.47
C MET A 113 -19.82 -6.46 -12.44
N GLU A 114 -20.50 -5.81 -13.40
CA GLU A 114 -20.76 -4.37 -13.35
C GLU A 114 -21.52 -3.99 -12.08
N MET A 115 -22.55 -4.75 -11.72
CA MET A 115 -23.32 -4.54 -10.49
C MET A 115 -22.45 -4.74 -9.25
N TYR A 116 -21.71 -5.85 -9.21
CA TYR A 116 -20.85 -6.26 -8.10
C TYR A 116 -19.75 -5.23 -7.82
N TYR A 117 -18.92 -4.88 -8.80
CA TYR A 117 -17.85 -3.91 -8.61
C TYR A 117 -18.38 -2.47 -8.48
N GLY A 118 -19.49 -2.17 -9.14
CA GLY A 118 -20.14 -0.85 -9.11
C GLY A 118 -20.77 -0.46 -7.78
N SER A 119 -21.10 -1.42 -6.93
CA SER A 119 -21.90 -1.18 -5.73
C SER A 119 -21.27 -1.67 -4.43
N ASN A 120 -20.34 -2.62 -4.49
CA ASN A 120 -19.62 -3.07 -3.30
C ASN A 120 -18.43 -2.15 -2.99
N SER A 121 -17.97 -2.23 -1.75
CA SER A 121 -16.76 -1.57 -1.28
C SER A 121 -15.63 -2.58 -1.20
N PHE A 122 -14.44 -2.24 -1.69
CA PHE A 122 -13.32 -3.17 -1.78
C PHE A 122 -12.16 -2.76 -0.88
N SER A 123 -11.39 -3.74 -0.39
CA SER A 123 -10.13 -3.52 0.31
C SER A 123 -9.05 -4.41 -0.29
N VAL A 124 -7.98 -3.79 -0.80
CA VAL A 124 -6.88 -4.47 -1.47
C VAL A 124 -5.57 -4.18 -0.75
N CYS A 125 -4.68 -5.17 -0.67
CA CYS A 125 -3.35 -5.00 -0.12
C CYS A 125 -2.33 -4.76 -1.23
N ASN A 126 -1.29 -3.96 -0.94
CA ASN A 126 -0.18 -3.72 -1.88
C ASN A 126 0.78 -4.92 -2.04
N VAL A 127 0.62 -5.99 -1.24
CA VAL A 127 1.46 -7.18 -1.30
C VAL A 127 0.97 -8.16 -2.37
N GLU A 128 1.88 -8.98 -2.89
CA GLU A 128 1.57 -10.12 -3.79
C GLU A 128 0.76 -9.75 -5.04
N GLY A 129 0.84 -8.50 -5.50
CA GLY A 129 0.16 -8.05 -6.72
C GLY A 129 -1.36 -7.91 -6.58
N GLY A 130 -1.91 -7.83 -5.37
CA GLY A 130 -3.36 -7.67 -5.17
C GLY A 130 -3.94 -6.46 -5.91
N LEU A 131 -3.22 -5.34 -5.93
CA LEU A 131 -3.62 -4.15 -6.67
C LEU A 131 -3.56 -4.36 -8.20
N ASN A 132 -2.58 -5.13 -8.68
CA ASN A 132 -2.49 -5.50 -10.09
C ASN A 132 -3.68 -6.36 -10.54
N GLU A 133 -4.19 -7.25 -9.69
CA GLU A 133 -5.39 -8.05 -10.00
C GLU A 133 -6.61 -7.16 -10.28
N LEU A 134 -6.81 -6.07 -9.52
CA LEU A 134 -7.90 -5.12 -9.77
C LEU A 134 -7.72 -4.32 -11.06
N CYS A 135 -6.47 -4.05 -11.44
CA CYS A 135 -6.14 -3.28 -12.65
C CYS A 135 -6.03 -4.13 -13.92
N THR A 136 -6.06 -5.46 -13.80
CA THR A 136 -5.91 -6.39 -14.92
C THR A 136 -7.25 -6.76 -15.53
N ALA A 137 -7.31 -6.81 -16.86
CA ALA A 137 -8.49 -7.25 -17.58
C ALA A 137 -8.83 -8.71 -17.30
N ILE A 138 -10.11 -8.96 -17.02
CA ILE A 138 -10.67 -10.31 -16.92
C ILE A 138 -10.99 -10.77 -18.35
N PRO A 139 -10.35 -11.84 -18.83
CA PRO A 139 -10.52 -12.29 -20.20
C PRO A 139 -11.89 -12.94 -20.39
N PHE A 140 -12.60 -12.51 -21.43
CA PHE A 140 -13.82 -13.17 -21.89
C PHE A 140 -13.63 -13.73 -23.29
N SER A 141 -14.39 -14.78 -23.63
CA SER A 141 -14.26 -15.49 -24.91
C SER A 141 -14.58 -14.65 -26.15
N SER A 142 -15.25 -13.50 -26.01
CA SER A 142 -15.53 -12.59 -27.12
C SER A 142 -14.59 -11.39 -27.09
N ALA A 143 -13.98 -11.08 -28.24
CA ALA A 143 -12.98 -10.03 -28.42
C ALA A 143 -13.52 -8.58 -28.29
N LEU A 144 -14.75 -8.39 -27.78
CA LEU A 144 -15.47 -7.11 -27.95
C LEU A 144 -15.42 -6.17 -26.73
N SER A 145 -14.92 -6.60 -25.58
CA SER A 145 -14.61 -5.70 -24.46
C SER A 145 -13.88 -6.43 -23.34
N GLU A 146 -12.72 -5.92 -22.94
CA GLU A 146 -12.06 -6.32 -21.71
C GLU A 146 -12.80 -5.72 -20.51
N PHE A 147 -13.22 -6.54 -19.55
CA PHE A 147 -13.76 -6.04 -18.28
C PHE A 147 -12.59 -5.82 -17.33
N VAL A 148 -12.39 -4.60 -16.84
CA VAL A 148 -11.36 -4.31 -15.83
C VAL A 148 -12.04 -3.91 -14.53
N PRO A 149 -11.87 -4.67 -13.43
CA PRO A 149 -12.55 -4.41 -12.17
C PRO A 149 -12.47 -2.97 -11.67
N ILE A 150 -11.28 -2.36 -11.67
CA ILE A 150 -11.07 -1.01 -11.15
C ILE A 150 -11.90 0.06 -11.90
N ASP A 151 -12.30 -0.20 -13.15
CA ASP A 151 -13.13 0.72 -13.94
C ASP A 151 -14.58 0.82 -13.43
N HIS A 152 -14.97 -0.07 -12.51
CA HIS A 152 -16.31 -0.11 -11.94
C HIS A 152 -16.31 0.21 -10.44
N VAL A 153 -15.19 0.04 -9.74
CA VAL A 153 -15.10 0.26 -8.28
C VAL A 153 -15.34 1.72 -7.91
N ARG A 154 -16.26 1.95 -6.95
CA ARG A 154 -16.60 3.29 -6.43
C ARG A 154 -16.07 3.58 -5.02
N ASP A 155 -15.84 2.56 -4.20
CA ASP A 155 -15.25 2.70 -2.87
C ASP A 155 -14.12 1.67 -2.73
N LEU A 156 -12.89 2.16 -2.59
CA LEU A 156 -11.67 1.37 -2.56
C LEU A 156 -10.81 1.74 -1.37
N GLN A 157 -10.43 0.74 -0.58
CA GLN A 157 -9.33 0.86 0.38
C GLN A 157 -8.08 0.20 -0.17
N ILE A 158 -6.96 0.91 -0.16
CA ILE A 158 -5.63 0.39 -0.50
C ILE A 158 -4.82 0.29 0.80
N ARG A 159 -4.55 -0.92 1.26
CA ARG A 159 -3.77 -1.21 2.46
C ARG A 159 -2.29 -1.32 2.09
N MET A 160 -1.50 -0.38 2.60
CA MET A 160 -0.06 -0.31 2.42
C MET A 160 0.62 -0.94 3.64
N LYS A 161 1.13 -2.15 3.48
CA LYS A 161 1.78 -2.89 4.58
C LYS A 161 3.26 -2.53 4.71
N PHE A 162 3.58 -1.88 5.82
CA PHE A 162 4.94 -1.51 6.22
C PHE A 162 5.34 -2.11 7.58
N GLU A 163 4.51 -2.96 8.16
CA GLU A 163 4.71 -3.64 9.46
C GLU A 163 5.96 -4.55 9.53
N HIS A 164 6.59 -4.82 8.39
CA HIS A 164 7.86 -5.54 8.31
C HIS A 164 9.10 -4.66 8.46
N CYS A 165 8.95 -3.33 8.42
CA CYS A 165 10.03 -2.41 8.75
C CYS A 165 10.14 -2.32 10.27
N LYS A 166 11.19 -2.92 10.84
CA LYS A 166 11.43 -2.92 12.30
C LYS A 166 12.49 -1.86 12.65
N PRO A 167 12.11 -0.72 13.26
CA PRO A 167 13.05 0.39 13.50
C PRO A 167 14.23 0.03 14.43
N HIS A 168 14.06 -0.98 15.30
CA HIS A 168 15.07 -1.38 16.30
C HIS A 168 16.17 -2.27 15.74
N ASP A 169 15.85 -3.09 14.75
CA ASP A 169 16.82 -3.96 14.09
C ASP A 169 17.85 -3.15 13.29
N CYS A 170 17.47 -1.92 12.93
CA CYS A 170 18.31 -0.95 12.23
C CYS A 170 19.24 -0.16 13.14
N THR A 171 19.38 -0.53 14.42
CA THR A 171 20.55 -0.09 15.18
C THR A 171 21.78 -0.65 14.48
N MET A 172 22.39 0.18 13.62
CA MET A 172 23.70 -0.09 13.05
C MET A 172 24.70 -0.19 14.20
N LYS A 173 24.76 -1.37 14.81
CA LYS A 173 25.79 -1.72 15.75
C LYS A 173 27.08 -1.57 14.95
N ARG A 174 27.92 -0.65 15.41
CA ARG A 174 29.22 -0.33 14.84
C ARG A 174 30.17 -1.53 15.07
N ALA A 175 29.81 -2.69 14.56
CA ALA A 175 30.65 -3.86 14.59
C ALA A 175 31.74 -3.63 13.53
N ARG A 176 32.90 -3.15 14.00
CA ARG A 176 34.15 -3.04 13.20
C ARG A 176 34.14 -2.03 12.05
N GLY A 177 33.40 -0.92 12.17
CA GLY A 177 33.50 0.20 11.23
C GLY A 177 32.85 -0.01 9.86
N CYS A 178 32.33 -1.20 9.56
CA CYS A 178 31.53 -1.44 8.34
C CYS A 178 30.06 -1.11 8.60
N PHE A 179 29.46 -0.34 7.68
CA PHE A 179 28.02 -0.14 7.61
C PHE A 179 27.37 -1.47 7.20
N HIS A 180 26.59 -2.10 8.09
CA HIS A 180 25.82 -3.29 7.74
C HIS A 180 24.60 -2.85 6.91
N SER A 181 24.85 -2.61 5.63
CA SER A 181 23.91 -2.03 4.65
C SER A 181 22.65 -2.88 4.41
N SER A 182 22.69 -4.16 4.74
CA SER A 182 21.64 -5.14 4.45
C SER A 182 20.25 -4.77 5.00
N TYR A 183 20.19 -4.13 6.16
CA TYR A 183 18.89 -3.75 6.77
C TYR A 183 18.25 -2.57 6.03
N TYR A 184 19.03 -1.54 5.73
CA TYR A 184 18.55 -0.40 4.96
C TYR A 184 18.07 -0.83 3.57
N PHE A 185 18.79 -1.73 2.87
CA PHE A 185 18.34 -2.24 1.58
C PHE A 185 17.01 -2.95 1.64
N LYS A 186 16.77 -3.71 2.71
CA LYS A 186 15.51 -4.42 2.90
C LYS A 186 14.36 -3.44 3.09
N ASP A 187 14.58 -2.36 3.83
CA ASP A 187 13.57 -1.31 4.03
C ASP A 187 13.35 -0.49 2.75
N GLU A 188 14.42 -0.09 2.06
CA GLU A 188 14.31 0.63 0.79
C GLU A 188 13.63 -0.23 -0.29
N SER A 189 13.91 -1.54 -0.34
CA SER A 189 13.21 -2.46 -1.24
C SER A 189 11.72 -2.46 -0.95
N GLN A 190 11.29 -2.52 0.31
CA GLN A 190 9.86 -2.49 0.66
C GLN A 190 9.19 -1.17 0.27
N LEU A 191 9.90 -0.06 0.43
CA LEU A 191 9.44 1.26 0.01
C LEU A 191 9.28 1.34 -1.51
N ARG A 192 10.24 0.76 -2.27
CA ARG A 192 10.17 0.66 -3.73
C ARG A 192 9.06 -0.28 -4.17
N ASP A 193 8.93 -1.44 -3.56
CA ASP A 193 7.85 -2.40 -3.85
C ASP A 193 6.48 -1.74 -3.64
N ALA A 194 6.34 -0.88 -2.63
CA ALA A 194 5.13 -0.08 -2.41
C ALA A 194 4.90 0.93 -3.54
N VAL A 195 5.92 1.67 -3.99
CA VAL A 195 5.84 2.60 -5.13
C VAL A 195 5.48 1.84 -6.42
N ASP A 196 6.19 0.76 -6.72
CA ASP A 196 6.02 -0.07 -7.91
C ASP A 196 4.61 -0.69 -7.94
N SER A 197 4.10 -1.14 -6.79
CA SER A 197 2.73 -1.65 -6.70
C SER A 197 1.67 -0.62 -7.06
N LEU A 198 1.94 0.68 -6.82
CA LEU A 198 1.04 1.78 -7.14
C LEU A 198 1.16 2.24 -8.60
N GLU A 199 2.22 1.90 -9.32
CA GLU A 199 2.43 2.34 -10.71
C GLU A 199 1.32 1.85 -11.67
N ALA A 200 1.00 0.55 -11.61
CA ALA A 200 -0.07 -0.03 -12.41
C ALA A 200 -1.43 0.62 -12.09
N PHE A 201 -1.65 0.89 -10.81
CA PHE A 201 -2.84 1.57 -10.32
C PHE A 201 -2.95 2.99 -10.84
N ARG A 202 -1.88 3.79 -10.73
CA ARG A 202 -1.83 5.18 -11.24
C ARG A 202 -2.12 5.26 -12.72
N THR A 203 -1.53 4.35 -13.50
CA THR A 203 -1.75 4.28 -14.95
C THR A 203 -3.22 4.00 -15.28
N ARG A 204 -3.87 3.11 -14.52
CA ARG A 204 -5.25 2.72 -14.80
C ARG A 204 -6.27 3.72 -14.27
N ILE A 205 -6.06 4.23 -13.05
CA ILE A 205 -6.97 5.18 -12.39
C ILE A 205 -7.09 6.48 -13.17
N ALA A 206 -6.07 6.83 -13.95
CA ALA A 206 -6.07 7.98 -14.84
C ALA A 206 -7.19 7.97 -15.89
N ARG A 207 -7.76 6.79 -16.18
CA ARG A 207 -8.81 6.60 -17.20
C ARG A 207 -10.21 6.55 -16.59
N LEU A 208 -10.35 6.60 -15.27
CA LEU A 208 -11.66 6.52 -14.64
C LEU A 208 -12.54 7.71 -15.01
N SER A 209 -13.80 7.40 -15.27
CA SER A 209 -14.81 8.40 -15.65
C SER A 209 -15.87 8.61 -14.58
N HIS A 210 -15.88 7.85 -13.50
CA HIS A 210 -16.90 7.93 -12.44
C HIS A 210 -16.33 8.44 -11.12
N GLU A 211 -17.23 8.79 -10.20
CA GLU A 211 -16.86 9.18 -8.84
C GLU A 211 -16.33 7.97 -8.07
N THR A 212 -15.14 8.13 -7.48
CA THR A 212 -14.47 7.07 -6.73
C THR A 212 -13.91 7.61 -5.41
N ASN A 213 -14.20 6.93 -4.31
CA ASN A 213 -13.61 7.17 -3.01
C ASN A 213 -12.44 6.21 -2.82
N ILE A 214 -11.25 6.74 -2.54
CA ILE A 214 -10.05 5.95 -2.30
C ILE A 214 -9.53 6.26 -0.89
N GLU A 215 -9.31 5.22 -0.10
CA GLU A 215 -8.65 5.32 1.20
C GLU A 215 -7.33 4.54 1.22
N PHE A 216 -6.22 5.23 1.37
CA PHE A 216 -4.93 4.60 1.70
C PHE A 216 -4.87 4.31 3.19
N ILE A 217 -4.71 3.06 3.58
CA ILE A 217 -4.45 2.66 4.97
C ILE A 217 -2.97 2.27 5.11
N LEU A 218 -2.19 3.11 5.75
CA LEU A 218 -0.80 2.83 6.13
C LEU A 218 -0.83 1.91 7.35
N MET A 219 -0.42 0.65 7.18
CA MET A 219 -0.35 -0.34 8.26
C MET A 219 1.10 -0.48 8.70
N THR A 220 1.42 -0.06 9.93
CA THR A 220 2.79 -0.07 10.44
C THR A 220 2.90 -0.81 11.78
N ASP A 221 4.14 -1.09 12.17
CA ASP A 221 4.49 -1.64 13.48
C ASP A 221 5.70 -0.92 14.04
N LEU A 222 5.52 0.37 14.31
CA LEU A 222 6.54 1.28 14.78
C LEU A 222 6.59 1.32 16.30
N ASP A 223 6.40 0.15 16.94
CA ASP A 223 6.61 0.01 18.38
C ASP A 223 7.98 0.62 18.73
N THR A 224 8.05 1.37 19.83
CA THR A 224 9.29 2.02 20.27
C THR A 224 9.40 1.94 21.79
N PRO A 225 10.51 1.42 22.34
CA PRO A 225 10.77 1.47 23.77
C PRO A 225 10.66 2.91 24.27
N GLN A 226 9.98 3.08 25.41
CA GLN A 226 9.70 4.40 25.96
C GLN A 226 10.98 5.21 26.26
N ASP A 227 12.11 4.55 26.49
CA ASP A 227 13.37 5.22 26.87
C ASP A 227 14.40 5.33 25.73
N ASP A 228 14.10 4.82 24.53
CA ASP A 228 15.04 4.88 23.39
C ASP A 228 14.71 6.04 22.45
N GLN A 229 15.40 7.17 22.65
CA GLN A 229 15.23 8.37 21.82
C GLN A 229 15.65 8.15 20.36
N LEU A 230 16.69 7.36 20.11
CA LEU A 230 17.15 7.07 18.75
C LEU A 230 16.10 6.25 18.01
N ALA A 231 15.54 5.23 18.67
CA ALA A 231 14.49 4.43 18.08
C ALA A 231 13.23 5.22 17.75
N LYS A 232 12.84 6.17 18.61
CA LYS A 232 11.74 7.11 18.31
C LYS A 232 12.04 7.98 17.10
N THR A 233 13.26 8.48 16.97
CA THR A 233 13.69 9.25 15.79
C THR A 233 13.66 8.40 14.53
N ASN A 234 14.15 7.15 14.59
CA ASN A 234 14.08 6.21 13.48
C ASN A 234 12.62 5.93 13.08
N ALA A 235 11.74 5.66 14.04
CA ALA A 235 10.32 5.43 13.76
C ALA A 235 9.69 6.61 13.03
N LYS A 236 9.99 7.86 13.45
CA LYS A 236 9.54 9.07 12.72
C LYS A 236 10.09 9.10 11.29
N ALA A 237 11.36 8.78 11.09
CA ALA A 237 11.98 8.74 9.76
C ALA A 237 11.31 7.69 8.85
N TYR A 238 11.09 6.47 9.35
CA TYR A 238 10.37 5.42 8.63
C TYR A 238 8.96 5.83 8.25
N PHE A 239 8.21 6.40 9.20
CA PHE A 239 6.85 6.84 8.90
C PHE A 239 6.81 7.98 7.88
N THR A 240 7.78 8.90 7.94
CA THR A 240 7.92 9.97 6.94
C THR A 240 8.22 9.39 5.56
N ASN A 241 9.07 8.35 5.49
CA ASN A 241 9.32 7.61 4.27
C ASN A 241 8.02 6.94 3.76
N PHE A 242 7.24 6.26 4.60
CA PHE A 242 5.96 5.65 4.17
C PHE A 242 4.97 6.67 3.61
N LEU A 243 4.89 7.87 4.21
CA LEU A 243 4.07 8.95 3.68
C LEU A 243 4.59 9.45 2.32
N GLN A 244 5.91 9.53 2.17
CA GLN A 244 6.57 9.91 0.93
C GLN A 244 6.36 8.87 -0.19
N SER A 245 6.34 7.58 0.12
CA SER A 245 6.18 6.50 -0.87
C SER A 245 4.82 6.51 -1.59
N ILE A 246 3.80 7.13 -0.99
CA ILE A 246 2.47 7.24 -1.59
C ILE A 246 2.17 8.67 -2.05
N ARG A 247 3.11 9.60 -1.87
CA ARG A 247 2.83 11.03 -1.94
C ARG A 247 2.43 11.49 -3.33
N ASN A 248 3.16 11.10 -4.37
CA ASN A 248 2.83 11.57 -5.71
C ASN A 248 1.53 10.94 -6.18
N THR A 249 1.29 9.66 -5.87
CA THR A 249 -0.01 9.00 -6.09
C THR A 249 -1.15 9.81 -5.46
N VAL A 250 -1.03 10.21 -4.18
CA VAL A 250 -2.07 10.99 -3.50
C VAL A 250 -2.29 12.35 -4.17
N TYR A 251 -1.23 13.09 -4.51
CA TYR A 251 -1.37 14.40 -5.14
C TYR A 251 -1.91 14.35 -6.58
N GLU A 252 -1.55 13.33 -7.35
CA GLU A 252 -2.15 13.07 -8.67
C GLU A 252 -3.67 12.85 -8.54
N LEU A 253 -4.09 12.00 -7.61
CA LEU A 253 -5.51 11.76 -7.34
C LEU A 253 -6.22 13.04 -6.88
N LEU A 254 -5.60 13.84 -6.01
CA LEU A 254 -6.20 15.07 -5.49
C LEU A 254 -6.32 16.20 -6.53
N HIS A 255 -5.32 16.38 -7.41
CA HIS A 255 -5.21 17.57 -8.26
C HIS A 255 -5.50 17.33 -9.74
N GLU A 256 -5.35 16.10 -10.20
CA GLU A 256 -5.51 15.72 -11.61
C GLU A 256 -6.82 14.96 -11.85
N ARG A 257 -7.46 14.46 -10.78
CA ARG A 257 -8.66 13.62 -10.86
C ARG A 257 -9.83 14.25 -10.11
N GLY A 258 -10.55 15.15 -10.76
CA GLY A 258 -11.68 15.88 -10.15
C GLY A 258 -12.89 15.04 -9.72
N ARG A 259 -12.91 13.73 -10.01
CA ARG A 259 -13.97 12.78 -9.58
C ARG A 259 -13.49 11.81 -8.49
N ILE A 260 -12.29 12.01 -7.95
CA ILE A 260 -11.72 11.13 -6.94
C ILE A 260 -11.65 11.86 -5.61
N SER A 261 -12.14 11.22 -4.55
CA SER A 261 -11.89 11.64 -3.18
C SER A 261 -10.81 10.75 -2.58
N VAL A 262 -9.88 11.34 -1.82
CA VAL A 262 -8.76 10.61 -1.22
C VAL A 262 -8.77 10.77 0.29
N ARG A 263 -8.63 9.66 1.00
CA ARG A 263 -8.34 9.62 2.44
C ARG A 263 -7.03 8.88 2.70
N VAL A 264 -6.24 9.37 3.65
CA VAL A 264 -5.06 8.66 4.14
C VAL A 264 -5.23 8.40 5.63
N THR A 265 -5.19 7.15 6.03
CA THR A 265 -5.38 6.68 7.39
C THR A 265 -4.13 5.92 7.83
N HIS A 266 -3.66 6.17 9.04
CA HIS A 266 -2.57 5.40 9.66
C HIS A 266 -3.15 4.47 10.71
N GLN A 267 -2.83 3.19 10.61
CA GLN A 267 -3.15 2.15 11.58
C GLN A 267 -1.85 1.55 12.12
N ASP A 268 -1.65 1.69 13.42
CA ASP A 268 -0.54 1.06 14.16
C ASP A 268 -1.01 0.74 15.57
N ASP A 269 -1.31 -0.54 15.80
CA ASP A 269 -1.88 -1.02 17.06
C ASP A 269 -0.90 -0.91 18.24
N GLY A 270 0.41 -0.79 17.97
CA GLY A 270 1.43 -0.59 19.01
C GLY A 270 1.58 0.88 19.41
N LEU A 271 1.38 1.80 18.46
CA LEU A 271 1.56 3.23 18.69
C LEU A 271 0.29 3.94 19.16
N MET A 272 -0.90 3.49 18.73
CA MET A 272 -2.16 4.16 19.01
C MET A 272 -3.36 3.21 19.09
N ALA A 273 -4.31 3.51 19.98
CA ALA A 273 -5.51 2.68 20.16
C ALA A 273 -6.52 2.78 19.01
N PHE A 274 -6.48 3.87 18.23
CA PHE A 274 -7.41 4.11 17.14
C PHE A 274 -6.66 4.60 15.90
N PRO A 275 -7.08 4.21 14.69
CA PRO A 275 -6.53 4.75 13.45
C PRO A 275 -6.65 6.27 13.40
N LYS A 276 -5.63 6.93 12.84
CA LYS A 276 -5.59 8.39 12.69
C LYS A 276 -5.73 8.79 11.23
N ASN A 277 -6.49 9.86 10.97
CA ASN A 277 -6.65 10.44 9.64
C ASN A 277 -5.52 11.44 9.34
N TYR A 278 -4.68 11.08 8.38
CA TYR A 278 -3.50 11.80 7.90
C TYR A 278 -3.72 12.54 6.57
N THR A 279 -4.94 12.54 6.01
CA THR A 279 -5.27 13.29 4.78
C THR A 279 -4.85 14.75 4.88
N GLY A 280 -4.98 15.35 6.07
CA GLY A 280 -4.63 16.74 6.33
C GLY A 280 -3.14 17.06 6.23
N LEU A 281 -2.25 16.09 6.03
CA LEU A 281 -0.84 16.36 5.71
C LEU A 281 -0.59 16.64 4.22
N TYR A 282 -1.52 16.25 3.35
CA TYR A 282 -1.42 16.43 1.90
C TYR A 282 -2.03 17.76 1.48
N THR A 283 -1.42 18.87 1.92
CA THR A 283 -2.00 20.22 1.78
C THR A 283 -1.45 21.03 0.61
N MET A 284 -0.58 20.48 -0.22
CA MET A 284 -0.10 21.24 -1.37
C MET A 284 -1.27 21.66 -2.25
N THR A 285 -1.17 22.88 -2.76
CA THR A 285 -2.07 23.37 -3.80
C THR A 285 -1.74 22.72 -5.13
N LYS A 286 -2.69 22.77 -6.08
CA LYS A 286 -2.46 22.33 -7.45
C LYS A 286 -1.26 23.05 -8.08
N ASP A 287 -1.11 24.35 -7.83
CA ASP A 287 0.01 25.13 -8.39
C ASP A 287 1.36 24.69 -7.81
N GLN A 288 1.42 24.38 -6.50
CA GLN A 288 2.62 23.81 -5.90
C GLN A 288 2.93 22.41 -6.45
N TRP A 289 1.91 21.58 -6.71
CA TRP A 289 2.09 20.26 -7.32
C TRP A 289 2.62 20.36 -8.76
N GLU A 290 2.03 21.22 -9.58
CA GLU A 290 2.52 21.47 -10.94
C GLU A 290 3.93 22.07 -10.93
N TYR A 291 4.24 22.95 -9.98
CA TYR A 291 5.59 23.47 -9.81
C TYR A 291 6.57 22.34 -9.45
N GLU A 292 6.23 21.46 -8.51
CA GLU A 292 7.09 20.31 -8.18
C GLU A 292 7.32 19.41 -9.40
N LYS A 293 6.27 19.03 -10.13
CA LYS A 293 6.40 18.29 -11.39
C LYS A 293 7.25 19.01 -12.43
N SER A 294 7.15 20.33 -12.54
CA SER A 294 7.94 21.10 -13.52
C SER A 294 9.44 21.06 -13.26
N GLN A 295 9.83 20.76 -12.02
CA GLN A 295 11.22 20.63 -11.62
C GLN A 295 11.73 19.18 -11.82
N GLN A 296 10.85 18.21 -12.13
CA GLN A 296 11.21 16.81 -12.37
C GLN A 296 11.95 16.62 -13.70
N PRO A 297 13.03 15.83 -13.74
CA PRO A 297 13.60 15.38 -15.00
C PRO A 297 12.57 14.60 -15.83
N PRO A 298 12.62 14.69 -17.17
CA PRO A 298 11.70 13.93 -18.02
C PRO A 298 11.76 12.42 -17.75
N ASN A 299 10.59 11.82 -17.53
CA ASN A 299 10.42 10.39 -17.21
C ASN A 299 10.98 9.94 -15.86
N GLU A 300 11.25 10.86 -14.93
CA GLU A 300 11.60 10.53 -13.55
C GLU A 300 10.46 10.83 -12.59
N ASP A 301 10.15 9.87 -11.72
CA ASP A 301 9.28 10.08 -10.58
C ASP A 301 10.11 10.26 -9.31
N TRP A 302 9.82 11.31 -8.55
CA TRP A 302 10.48 11.59 -7.28
C TRP A 302 9.92 10.83 -6.09
N ASP A 303 9.01 9.88 -6.30
CA ASP A 303 8.60 8.93 -5.26
C ASP A 303 9.82 8.27 -4.59
N ASN A 304 10.90 8.07 -5.35
CA ASN A 304 12.17 7.53 -4.84
C ASN A 304 13.22 8.58 -4.44
N SER A 305 12.90 9.87 -4.53
CA SER A 305 13.88 10.95 -4.43
C SER A 305 13.93 11.68 -3.11
N CYS A 306 13.22 11.23 -2.07
CA CYS A 306 13.18 11.92 -0.79
C CYS A 306 13.13 10.96 0.40
N TRP A 307 14.13 10.08 0.51
CA TRP A 307 14.24 9.15 1.63
C TRP A 307 15.10 9.70 2.76
N ILE A 308 14.62 9.54 3.99
CA ILE A 308 15.38 9.79 5.20
C ILE A 308 16.13 8.52 5.55
N LEU A 309 17.45 8.59 5.48
CA LEU A 309 18.36 7.54 5.89
C LEU A 309 18.38 7.46 7.41
N PRO A 310 18.31 6.26 8.01
CA PRO A 310 18.43 6.05 9.46
C PRO A 310 19.89 6.19 9.94
N ILE A 311 20.57 7.25 9.48
CA ILE A 311 21.98 7.53 9.72
C ILE A 311 22.15 9.01 10.09
N GLU A 312 22.85 9.28 11.18
CA GLU A 312 23.27 10.63 11.59
C GLU A 312 24.37 11.14 10.64
N SER A 313 24.37 12.43 10.31
CA SER A 313 25.36 13.06 9.42
C SER A 313 26.78 12.95 9.94
N SER A 314 26.98 12.96 11.26
CA SER A 314 28.28 12.77 11.91
C SER A 314 28.93 11.42 11.59
N ARG A 315 28.15 10.45 11.09
CA ARG A 315 28.63 9.12 10.71
C ARG A 315 28.99 9.01 9.23
N LEU A 316 28.63 9.98 8.40
CA LEU A 316 28.87 9.96 6.96
C LEU A 316 29.85 11.08 6.58
N THR A 317 30.79 10.77 5.68
CA THR A 317 31.57 11.83 5.04
C THR A 317 30.68 12.57 4.04
N THR A 318 30.99 13.83 3.73
CA THR A 318 30.27 14.59 2.69
C THR A 318 30.24 13.84 1.36
N GLN A 319 31.32 13.15 1.01
CA GLN A 319 31.37 12.33 -0.20
C GLN A 319 30.40 11.16 -0.13
N HIS A 320 30.38 10.41 0.98
CA HIS A 320 29.44 9.30 1.15
C HIS A 320 27.99 9.79 1.10
N GLN A 321 27.69 10.96 1.67
CA GLN A 321 26.37 11.57 1.57
C GLN A 321 25.93 11.82 0.13
N VAL A 322 26.81 12.41 -0.67
CA VAL A 322 26.55 12.72 -2.09
C VAL A 322 26.40 11.44 -2.90
N GLU A 323 27.18 10.40 -2.58
CA GLU A 323 27.09 9.10 -3.21
C GLU A 323 25.78 8.39 -2.88
N LEU A 324 25.37 8.38 -1.60
CA LEU A 324 24.14 7.75 -1.12
C LEU A 324 22.86 8.43 -1.62
N GLY A 325 22.88 9.75 -1.70
CA GLY A 325 21.67 10.54 -1.86
C GLY A 325 20.84 10.59 -0.57
N GLY A 326 19.54 10.87 -0.69
CA GLY A 326 18.65 11.00 0.46
C GLY A 326 19.07 12.09 1.45
N TYR A 327 18.43 12.04 2.62
CA TYR A 327 18.64 12.97 3.73
C TYR A 327 18.98 12.21 5.01
N ASN A 328 19.67 12.86 5.94
CA ASN A 328 20.09 12.20 7.17
C ASN A 328 19.04 12.34 8.26
N LEU A 329 19.20 11.60 9.36
CA LEU A 329 18.33 11.77 10.53
C LEU A 329 18.34 13.20 11.06
N ASP A 330 19.47 13.90 10.95
CA ASP A 330 19.60 15.30 11.38
C ASP A 330 18.73 16.26 10.54
N ASP A 331 18.37 15.88 9.32
CA ASP A 331 17.51 16.65 8.42
C ASP A 331 16.01 16.42 8.68
N LEU A 332 15.64 15.40 9.47
CA LEU A 332 14.25 14.96 9.65
C LEU A 332 13.32 16.10 10.08
N GLU A 333 13.71 16.87 11.10
CA GLU A 333 12.88 17.97 11.60
C GLU A 333 12.74 19.09 10.56
N GLY A 334 13.79 19.34 9.77
CA GLY A 334 13.75 20.27 8.65
C GLY A 334 12.79 19.82 7.55
N ILE A 335 12.82 18.54 7.19
CA ILE A 335 11.92 17.92 6.19
C ILE A 335 10.48 17.95 6.67
N LEU A 336 10.21 17.52 7.91
CA LEU A 336 8.88 17.54 8.50
C LEU A 336 8.30 18.96 8.49
N TYR A 337 9.13 19.93 8.85
CA TYR A 337 8.70 21.32 8.93
C TYR A 337 8.46 21.94 7.55
N SER A 338 9.39 21.82 6.59
CA SER A 338 9.29 22.55 5.33
C SER A 338 8.48 21.83 4.26
N ARG A 339 8.46 20.49 4.27
CA ARG A 339 7.77 19.67 3.26
C ARG A 339 6.39 19.22 3.72
N TRP A 340 6.24 18.89 5.00
CA TRP A 340 5.00 18.37 5.59
C TRP A 340 4.27 19.36 6.51
N GLY A 341 4.87 20.52 6.80
CA GLY A 341 4.27 21.57 7.64
C GLY A 341 3.97 21.13 9.08
N VAL A 342 4.71 20.14 9.61
CA VAL A 342 4.56 19.61 10.96
C VAL A 342 5.90 19.54 11.70
N SER A 343 5.84 19.57 13.02
CA SER A 343 7.00 19.37 13.92
C SER A 343 7.03 17.97 14.53
N HIS A 344 5.92 17.24 14.49
CA HIS A 344 5.85 15.89 15.07
C HIS A 344 4.85 15.00 14.35
N ILE A 345 5.36 14.12 13.48
CA ILE A 345 4.55 13.34 12.55
C ILE A 345 3.54 12.39 13.21
N PHE A 346 3.80 11.86 14.41
CA PHE A 346 2.82 11.01 15.13
C PHE A 346 1.75 11.76 15.93
N ARG A 347 1.93 13.06 16.15
CA ARG A 347 1.02 13.89 16.97
C ARG A 347 0.16 14.80 16.11
N GLN A 348 0.71 15.27 15.00
CA GLN A 348 0.06 16.20 14.08
C GLN A 348 -0.32 15.42 12.81
N THR A 349 -1.62 15.37 12.53
CA THR A 349 -2.17 14.70 11.35
C THR A 349 -2.69 15.70 10.30
N VAL A 350 -2.56 16.99 10.60
CA VAL A 350 -2.91 18.11 9.75
C VAL A 350 -1.70 19.03 9.67
N SER A 351 -1.34 19.43 8.46
CA SER A 351 -0.28 20.40 8.24
C SER A 351 -0.69 21.75 8.85
N THR A 352 0.26 22.39 9.53
CA THR A 352 0.06 23.71 10.13
C THR A 352 0.63 24.83 9.28
N ARG A 353 1.32 24.50 8.19
CA ARG A 353 2.04 25.44 7.32
C ARG A 353 2.06 24.93 5.88
N ASP A 354 2.13 25.83 4.93
CA ASP A 354 2.31 25.44 3.54
C ASP A 354 3.71 24.88 3.30
N ALA A 355 3.86 24.06 2.26
CA ALA A 355 5.18 23.62 1.80
C ALA A 355 6.01 24.84 1.37
N VAL A 356 7.27 24.90 1.83
CA VAL A 356 8.17 26.03 1.60
C VAL A 356 9.33 25.59 0.71
N GLU A 357 9.62 26.40 -0.31
CA GLU A 357 10.80 26.23 -1.16
C GLU A 357 12.09 26.29 -0.35
N GLY A 358 12.97 25.31 -0.56
CA GLY A 358 14.21 25.18 0.20
C GLY A 358 14.95 23.87 -0.08
N PRO A 359 15.78 23.40 0.85
CA PRO A 359 16.64 22.22 0.63
C PRO A 359 15.88 20.89 0.55
N TYR A 360 14.59 20.87 0.88
CA TYR A 360 13.77 19.65 1.00
C TYR A 360 12.55 19.64 0.04
N TRP A 361 12.30 20.73 -0.70
CA TRP A 361 11.22 20.86 -1.70
C TRP A 361 11.54 22.03 -2.64
N PRO A 362 11.25 21.95 -3.96
CA PRO A 362 10.50 20.90 -4.67
C PRO A 362 11.31 19.63 -4.94
N VAL A 363 12.61 19.78 -5.23
CA VAL A 363 13.49 18.68 -5.60
C VAL A 363 14.02 17.97 -4.36
N GLY A 364 13.83 16.66 -4.28
CA GLY A 364 14.46 15.81 -3.26
C GLY A 364 15.89 15.40 -3.63
N ARG A 365 16.56 14.66 -2.74
CA ARG A 365 17.84 14.00 -3.04
C ARG A 365 17.62 12.53 -3.42
N ALA A 366 17.66 12.25 -4.73
CA ALA A 366 17.59 10.89 -5.28
C ALA A 366 18.54 9.93 -4.56
N THR A 367 18.03 8.84 -3.98
CA THR A 367 18.88 7.79 -3.42
C THR A 367 19.51 6.99 -4.54
N LYS A 368 20.78 6.60 -4.36
CA LYS A 368 21.51 5.74 -5.30
C LYS A 368 21.84 4.42 -4.61
N PRO A 369 20.99 3.38 -4.74
CA PRO A 369 21.21 2.09 -4.08
C PRO A 369 22.57 1.46 -4.38
N SER A 370 23.06 1.64 -5.60
CA SER A 370 24.36 1.13 -6.04
C SER A 370 25.55 1.70 -5.23
N ALA A 371 25.42 2.92 -4.70
CA ALA A 371 26.45 3.52 -3.86
C ALA A 371 26.60 2.82 -2.51
N ILE A 372 25.50 2.34 -1.93
CA ILE A 372 25.51 1.67 -0.62
C ILE A 372 26.30 0.35 -0.66
N TYR A 373 26.16 -0.44 -1.74
CA TYR A 373 26.93 -1.67 -1.92
C TYR A 373 28.44 -1.39 -1.95
N THR A 374 28.81 -0.28 -2.60
CA THR A 374 30.20 0.20 -2.68
C THR A 374 30.74 0.62 -1.31
N LEU A 375 29.91 1.23 -0.47
CA LEU A 375 30.29 1.66 0.88
C LEU A 375 30.39 0.48 1.87
N SER A 376 29.55 -0.55 1.72
CA SER A 376 29.59 -1.73 2.58
C SER A 376 30.75 -2.69 2.31
N SER A 377 31.30 -2.67 1.09
CA SER A 377 32.40 -3.53 0.66
C SER A 377 33.78 -2.94 0.93
N LYS A 378 33.89 -1.64 1.20
CA LYS A 378 35.15 -1.00 1.58
C LYS A 378 35.42 -1.26 3.07
N PRO A 379 36.52 -1.93 3.45
CA PRO A 379 36.92 -1.99 4.85
C PRO A 379 37.14 -0.57 5.35
N ALA A 380 36.66 -0.26 6.56
CA ALA A 380 36.92 1.01 7.20
C ALA A 380 38.43 1.16 7.38
N THR A 381 39.09 1.85 6.46
CA THR A 381 40.47 2.28 6.65
C THR A 381 40.48 3.13 7.90
N SER A 382 41.23 2.70 8.91
CA SER A 382 41.34 3.35 10.21
C SER A 382 41.64 4.84 10.03
N PHE A 383 40.68 5.67 10.43
CA PHE A 383 40.86 7.10 10.64
C PHE A 383 41.46 7.38 12.01
#